data_AF-A0A6B1BLX0-F1
#
_entry.id   AF-A0A6B1BLX0-F1
#
_cell.length_a   1.000
_cell.length_b   1.000
_cell.length_c   1.000
_cell.angle_alpha   90.00
_cell.angle_beta   90.00
_cell.angle_gamma   90.00
#
_symmetry.space_group_name_H-M   'P 1'
#
loop_
_entity.id
_entity.type
_entity.pdbx_description
1 polymer ?
#
loop_
_entity_poly.entity_id
_entity_poly.type
_entity_poly.pdbx_seq_one_letter_code
_entity_poly.pdbx_strand_id
1 'polypeptide(L)' 'MPGITFTYLEGIIRKVVREELIAFTTQEQEILKLDKDSPIYEDMQDILERKKSGQLKFHTHETMRNY' A
#
# COMPACT_ATOMS: atom_id res chain seq x y z
N MET A 1 10.44 -26.50 21.91
CA MET A 1 10.41 -25.02 21.81
C MET A 1 9.23 -24.66 20.92
N PRO A 2 8.32 -23.75 21.31
CA PRO A 2 7.25 -23.35 20.42
C PRO A 2 7.89 -22.62 19.23
N GLY A 3 7.81 -23.25 18.05
CA GLY A 3 8.33 -22.66 16.82
C GLY A 3 7.54 -21.41 16.46
N ILE A 4 8.23 -20.41 15.91
CA ILE A 4 7.60 -19.24 15.33
C ILE A 4 6.63 -19.71 14.24
N THR A 5 5.35 -19.39 14.38
CA THR A 5 4.37 -19.72 13.34
C THR A 5 4.61 -18.83 12.12
N PHE A 6 4.31 -19.36 10.93
CA PHE A 6 4.40 -18.60 9.69
C PHE A 6 3.62 -17.27 9.75
N THR A 7 2.42 -17.30 10.33
CA THR A 7 1.55 -16.12 10.51
C THR A 7 2.16 -15.06 11.42
N TYR A 8 2.89 -15.47 12.47
CA TYR A 8 3.58 -14.55 13.37
C TYR A 8 4.77 -13.89 12.68
N LEU A 9 5.57 -14.68 11.95
CA LEU A 9 6.69 -14.16 11.16
C LEU A 9 6.21 -13.20 10.07
N GLU A 10 5.15 -13.55 9.34
CA GLU A 10 4.54 -12.68 8.34
C GLU A 10 4.08 -11.35 8.94
N GLY A 11 3.47 -11.39 10.13
CA GLY A 11 3.09 -10.18 10.87
C GLY A 11 4.28 -9.28 11.19
N ILE A 12 5.40 -9.85 11.64
CA ILE A 12 6.63 -9.11 11.92
C ILE A 12 7.21 -8.51 10.63
N ILE A 13 7.32 -9.30 9.56
CA ILE A 13 7.85 -8.84 8.27
C ILE A 13 7.01 -7.69 7.73
N ARG A 14 5.67 -7.82 7.73
CA ARG A 14 4.76 -6.76 7.28
C ARG A 14 4.89 -5.48 8.11
N LYS A 15 5.12 -5.61 9.42
CA LYS A 15 5.35 -4.47 10.30
C LYS A 15 6.64 -3.74 9.92
N VAL A 16 7.77 -4.45 9.85
CA VAL A 16 9.08 -3.86 9.52
C VAL A 16 9.05 -3.21 8.14
N VAL A 17 8.54 -3.91 7.12
CA VAL A 17 8.45 -3.35 5.76
C VAL A 17 7.61 -2.07 5.74
N ARG A 18 6.50 -2.01 6.49
CA ARG A 18 5.68 -0.80 6.59
C ARG A 18 6.44 0.35 7.25
N GLU A 19 7.17 0.07 8.33
CA GLU A 19 7.95 1.07 9.06
C GLU A 19 9.05 1.66 8.17
N GLU A 20 9.81 0.82 7.46
CA GLU A 20 10.85 1.25 6.52
C GLU A 20 10.29 2.06 5.36
N LEU A 21 9.16 1.63 4.78
CA LEU A 21 8.51 2.39 3.72
C LEU A 21 8.03 3.76 4.20
N ILE A 22 7.47 3.86 5.41
CA ILE A 22 7.07 5.15 5.98
C ILE A 22 8.29 6.05 6.22
N ALA A 23 9.37 5.49 6.76
CA ALA A 23 10.61 6.25 6.97
C ALA A 23 11.15 6.79 5.64
N PHE A 24 11.18 5.95 4.61
CA PHE A 24 11.59 6.32 3.26
C PHE A 24 10.72 7.43 2.67
N THR A 25 9.39 7.28 2.71
CA THR A 25 8.47 8.30 2.15
C THR A 25 8.51 9.63 2.91
N THR A 26 8.86 9.61 4.19
CA THR A 26 9.01 10.82 5.03
C THR A 26 10.32 11.56 4.73
N GLN A 27 11.39 10.82 4.41
CA GLN A 27 12.72 11.39 4.11
C GLN A 27 12.83 11.88 2.67
N GLU A 28 12.23 11.19 1.70
CA GLU A 28 12.32 11.52 0.27
C GLU A 28 10.96 11.95 -0.31
N GLN A 29 10.39 13.02 0.25
CA GLN A 29 9.07 13.55 -0.16
C GLN A 29 8.97 13.96 -1.64
N GLU A 30 10.10 14.26 -2.28
CA GLU A 30 10.12 14.72 -3.68
C GLU A 30 9.92 13.57 -4.69
N ILE A 31 10.23 12.33 -4.34
CA ILE A 31 10.12 11.17 -5.25
C ILE A 31 8.66 10.72 -5.42
N LEU A 32 7.81 10.99 -4.42
CA LEU A 32 6.40 10.55 -4.41
C LEU A 32 5.41 11.68 -4.66
N LYS A 33 5.89 12.87 -5.08
CA LYS A 33 4.99 13.94 -5.51
C LYS A 33 4.30 13.56 -6.80
N LEU A 34 2.99 13.36 -6.72
CA LEU A 34 2.14 13.24 -7.89
C LEU A 34 1.85 14.64 -8.43
N ASP A 35 2.60 15.05 -9.44
CA ASP A 35 2.37 16.32 -10.12
C ASP A 35 1.11 16.29 -10.99
N LYS A 36 0.52 17.46 -11.25
CA LYS A 36 -0.64 17.64 -12.14
C LYS A 36 -0.39 17.16 -13.56
N ASP A 37 0.86 17.18 -13.99
CA ASP A 37 1.27 16.68 -15.31
C ASP A 37 1.35 15.14 -15.36
N SER A 38 1.20 14.45 -14.21
CA SER A 38 1.19 12.99 -14.17
C SER A 38 -0.08 12.45 -14.85
N PRO A 39 0.04 11.43 -15.73
CA PRO A 39 -1.10 10.85 -16.43
C PRO A 39 -2.12 10.18 -15.49
N ILE A 40 -1.75 9.93 -14.23
CA ILE A 40 -2.63 9.33 -13.21
C ILE A 40 -3.08 10.35 -12.14
N TYR A 41 -2.79 11.64 -12.32
CA TYR A 41 -3.06 12.65 -11.30
C TYR A 41 -4.55 12.71 -10.93
N GLU A 42 -5.41 12.82 -11.94
CA GLU A 42 -6.86 12.92 -11.76
C GLU A 42 -7.42 11.65 -11.10
N ASP A 43 -6.98 10.48 -11.55
CA ASP A 43 -7.38 9.19 -10.98
C ASP A 43 -7.04 9.09 -9.48
N MET A 44 -5.84 9.53 -9.10
CA MET A 44 -5.41 9.51 -7.71
C MET A 44 -6.16 10.52 -6.84
N GLN A 45 -6.53 11.68 -7.39
CA GLN A 45 -7.41 12.64 -6.69
C GLN A 45 -8.81 12.05 -6.48
N ASP A 46 -9.38 11.42 -7.51
CA ASP A 46 -10.68 10.76 -7.40
C ASP A 46 -10.66 9.60 -6.38
N ILE A 47 -9.60 8.79 -6.37
CA ILE A 47 -9.39 7.75 -5.34
C ILE A 47 -9.32 8.37 -3.95
N LEU A 48 -8.61 9.49 -3.78
CA LEU A 48 -8.48 10.18 -2.51
C LEU A 48 -9.83 10.70 -2.00
N GLU A 49 -10.63 11.30 -2.88
CA GLU A 49 -11.97 11.79 -2.52
C GLU A 49 -12.92 10.64 -2.18
N ARG A 50 -12.92 9.55 -2.95
CA ARG A 50 -13.68 8.33 -2.62
C ARG A 50 -13.26 7.71 -1.29
N LYS A 51 -11.97 7.77 -0.94
CA LYS A 51 -11.48 7.33 0.38
C LYS A 51 -12.04 8.19 1.50
N LYS A 52 -12.02 9.52 1.36
CA LYS A 52 -12.54 10.46 2.39
C LYS A 52 -14.05 10.31 2.59
N SER A 53 -14.80 10.06 1.52
CA SER A 53 -16.26 9.89 1.56
C SER A 53 -16.71 8.47 1.92
N GLY A 54 -15.78 7.53 2.16
CA GLY A 54 -16.09 6.14 2.50
C GLY A 54 -16.64 5.31 1.34
N GLN A 55 -16.45 5.76 0.09
CA GLN A 55 -16.98 5.14 -1.13
C GLN A 55 -15.96 4.25 -1.86
N LEU A 56 -14.81 3.99 -1.23
CA LEU A 56 -13.74 3.20 -1.84
C LEU A 56 -14.17 1.73 -2.01
N LYS A 57 -14.19 1.26 -3.26
CA LYS A 57 -14.49 -0.14 -3.60
C LYS A 57 -13.22 -0.86 -3.99
N PHE A 58 -12.87 -1.88 -3.23
CA PHE A 58 -11.76 -2.78 -3.56
C PHE A 58 -12.32 -4.00 -4.28
N HIS A 59 -11.81 -4.23 -5.49
CA HIS A 59 -12.08 -5.47 -6.21
C HIS A 59 -10.96 -6.45 -5.87
N THR A 60 -11.29 -7.51 -5.15
CA THR A 60 -10.36 -8.63 -4.94
C THR A 60 -10.24 -9.39 -6.24
N HIS A 61 -9.05 -9.36 -6.85
CA HIS A 61 -8.75 -10.26 -7.96
C HIS A 61 -8.23 -11.56 -7.37
N GLU A 62 -9.03 -12.63 -7.42
CA GLU A 62 -8.52 -13.97 -7.12
C GLU A 62 -7.52 -14.32 -8.21
N THR A 63 -6.24 -14.25 -7.85
CA THR A 63 -5.17 -14.61 -8.76
C THR A 63 -5.23 -16.13 -8.89
N MET A 64 -5.84 -16.66 -9.96
CA MET A 64 -5.71 -18.08 -10.30
C MET A 64 -4.26 -18.33 -10.74
N ARG A 65 -3.37 -18.51 -9.75
CA ARG A 65 -2.01 -19.01 -9.99
C ARG A 65 -2.12 -20.52 -10.15
N ASN A 66 -2.49 -20.97 -11.34
CA ASN A 66 -2.41 -22.37 -11.71
C ASN A 66 -0.93 -22.78 -11.72
N TYR A 67 -0.57 -23.75 -10.87
CA TYR A 67 0.66 -24.54 -10.95
C TYR A 67 0.30 -26.00 -11.07
#